data_AF-A0A2A2JSL7-F1
#
_entry.id   AF-A0A2A2JSL7-F1
#
_cell.length_a   1.000
_cell.length_b   1.000
_cell.length_c   1.000
_cell.angle_alpha   90.00
_cell.angle_beta   90.00
_cell.angle_gamma   90.00
#
_symmetry.space_group_name_H-M   'P 1'
#
loop_
_entity.id
_entity.type
_entity.pdbx_description
1 polymer ?
#
loop_
_entity_poly.entity_id
_entity_poly.type
_entity_poly.pdbx_seq_one_letter_code
_entity_poly.pdbx_strand_id
1 'polypeptide(L)'
;MVYILNSTSVQVDPLGFHYIQLKKGDRLSLECNSYLSTSIILPGNQYTKSLHYDKYVDVEDTGAYACKCPRSFLCAEPKVYVYVHDENGTGFLPLTSQYEPIQMPFIPDTNIDIPCRPTIHSTKQDMELLVDNATIPECNTEFDPRKGFRVPVSGIEVFNYTCRHKHKSGVSQTILVEIFDRSQQQGVLHRAKGSRDAFFFIRVRDGDGLVISCNSKLFATYVTFPNETMHISSMLVIRHVQITDAGVYKCSCSMFICGEPRIRVIVLVVKDEGFLPAERYIWQQPSTAPELIIPCRTRENTTKWDVELKIENIKLPAAELNYDPRIGFQFPFPHLGTYNFTCTWQNTYQQNFVVTVEDEKISNKKRRAIRPDSIGTVYAQFEAETIKMAGRTERALPTTEMPGKDYAILSEIEITNINQAQFNEVPLDDETARAAWFRLIIFAVVLTLIAAIIVIVISKYAICVCQILRKRKRLHDANDASIELMQIREERTA
;
A
#
# COMPACT_ATOMS: atom_id res chain seq x y z
N MET A 1 11.77 -24.82 3.50
CA MET A 1 11.00 -25.82 4.28
C MET A 1 10.92 -25.29 5.70
N VAL A 2 9.72 -25.24 6.30
CA VAL A 2 9.55 -24.89 7.72
C VAL A 2 9.63 -26.20 8.50
N TYR A 3 10.62 -26.33 9.38
CA TYR A 3 10.68 -27.42 10.35
C TYR A 3 10.01 -26.97 11.64
N ILE A 4 9.18 -27.85 12.19
CA ILE A 4 8.59 -27.67 13.50
C ILE A 4 9.40 -28.56 14.42
N LEU A 5 10.12 -27.94 15.34
CA LEU A 5 11.05 -28.63 16.24
C LEU A 5 10.34 -29.22 17.46
N ASN A 6 9.07 -28.87 17.64
CA ASN A 6 8.27 -29.38 18.74
C ASN A 6 7.61 -30.73 18.37
N SER A 7 7.29 -31.55 19.36
CA SER A 7 6.69 -32.88 19.16
C SER A 7 5.25 -32.86 18.65
N THR A 8 4.70 -31.68 18.34
CA THR A 8 3.34 -31.52 17.83
C THR A 8 3.24 -32.00 16.39
N SER A 9 2.36 -32.98 16.16
CA SER A 9 2.13 -33.52 14.82
C SER A 9 1.56 -32.45 13.89
N VAL A 10 2.21 -32.24 12.74
CA VAL A 10 1.67 -31.43 11.65
C VAL A 10 0.50 -32.15 11.01
N GLN A 11 -0.65 -31.49 10.95
CA GLN A 11 -1.84 -32.03 10.31
C GLN A 11 -1.99 -31.42 8.91
N VAL A 12 -2.72 -32.09 8.02
CA VAL A 12 -3.01 -31.62 6.67
C VAL A 12 -4.52 -31.51 6.53
N ASP A 13 -5.01 -30.33 6.15
CA ASP A 13 -6.44 -30.12 5.92
C ASP A 13 -6.89 -30.73 4.57
N PRO A 14 -8.21 -30.86 4.31
CA PRO A 14 -8.71 -31.38 3.04
C PRO A 14 -8.31 -30.55 1.81
N LEU A 15 -7.86 -29.31 2.00
CA LEU A 15 -7.37 -28.42 0.95
C LEU A 15 -5.85 -28.55 0.72
N GLY A 16 -5.18 -29.43 1.46
CA GLY A 16 -3.75 -29.71 1.35
C GLY A 16 -2.85 -28.75 2.14
N PHE A 17 -3.40 -27.92 3.03
CA PHE A 17 -2.62 -27.02 3.86
C PHE A 17 -2.14 -27.70 5.14
N HIS A 18 -0.88 -27.49 5.46
CA HIS A 18 -0.30 -27.92 6.72
C HIS A 18 -0.72 -26.97 7.85
N TYR A 19 -1.19 -27.52 8.96
CA TYR A 19 -1.53 -26.74 10.14
C TYR A 19 -1.12 -27.43 11.44
N ILE A 20 -1.05 -26.62 12.51
CA ILE A 20 -0.79 -27.06 13.88
C ILE A 20 -1.86 -26.43 14.77
N GLN A 21 -2.31 -27.16 15.79
CA GLN A 21 -3.12 -26.61 16.87
C GLN A 21 -2.30 -26.60 18.16
N LEU A 22 -2.30 -25.46 18.84
CA LEU A 22 -1.62 -25.22 20.11
C LEU A 22 -2.62 -24.62 21.09
N LYS A 23 -2.38 -24.84 22.38
CA LYS A 23 -3.03 -24.11 23.47
C LYS A 23 -2.26 -22.83 23.77
N LYS A 24 -2.97 -21.81 24.25
CA LYS A 24 -2.34 -20.61 24.80
C LYS A 24 -1.34 -21.01 25.88
N GLY A 25 -0.12 -20.49 25.78
CA GLY A 25 1.00 -20.83 26.67
C GLY A 25 1.80 -22.05 26.23
N ASP A 26 1.44 -22.74 25.14
CA ASP A 26 2.31 -23.74 24.53
C ASP A 26 3.55 -23.08 23.90
N ARG A 27 4.64 -23.83 23.78
CA ARG A 27 5.85 -23.36 23.11
C ARG A 27 5.77 -23.66 21.61
N LEU A 28 5.92 -22.64 20.77
CA LEU A 28 6.07 -22.78 19.32
C LEU A 28 7.53 -22.57 18.94
N SER A 29 8.15 -23.63 18.40
CA SER A 29 9.52 -23.58 17.86
C SER A 29 9.50 -23.91 16.37
N LEU A 30 9.89 -22.93 15.55
CA LEU A 30 9.97 -23.00 14.10
C LEU A 30 11.42 -22.79 13.66
N GLU A 31 11.87 -23.57 12.70
CA GLU A 31 13.16 -23.41 12.06
C GLU A 31 13.01 -23.40 10.55
N CYS A 32 13.55 -22.36 9.92
CA CYS A 32 13.67 -22.30 8.47
C CYS A 32 15.02 -22.86 8.05
N ASN A 33 15.02 -23.69 7.01
CA ASN A 33 16.26 -24.16 6.40
C ASN A 33 17.12 -22.97 5.93
N SER A 34 18.29 -22.79 6.56
CA SER A 34 19.23 -21.69 6.33
C SER A 34 19.74 -21.60 4.90
N TYR A 35 19.79 -22.73 4.17
CA TYR A 35 20.24 -22.75 2.78
C TYR A 35 19.23 -22.14 1.81
N LEU A 36 17.96 -22.02 2.21
CA LEU A 36 16.86 -21.63 1.31
C LEU A 36 16.10 -20.38 1.79
N SER A 37 16.41 -19.87 2.97
CA SER A 37 15.58 -18.86 3.63
C SER A 37 16.43 -17.81 4.34
N THR A 38 15.92 -16.58 4.40
CA THR A 38 16.61 -15.44 5.05
C THR A 38 15.91 -14.94 6.29
N SER A 39 14.62 -15.23 6.44
CA SER A 39 13.83 -14.77 7.59
C SER A 39 12.57 -15.63 7.73
N ILE A 40 12.00 -15.63 8.93
CA ILE A 40 10.65 -16.16 9.17
C ILE A 40 9.64 -15.01 9.06
N ILE A 41 8.55 -15.27 8.34
CA ILE A 41 7.35 -14.42 8.25
C ILE A 41 6.39 -14.90 9.34
N LEU A 42 5.99 -13.96 10.20
CA LEU A 42 5.07 -14.15 11.32
C LEU A 42 3.66 -13.66 10.93
N PRO A 43 2.62 -14.03 11.69
CA PRO A 43 1.27 -13.47 11.54
C PRO A 43 1.28 -11.94 11.51
N GLY A 44 0.40 -11.35 10.71
CA GLY A 44 0.35 -9.90 10.53
C GLY A 44 1.50 -9.30 9.70
N ASN A 45 2.22 -10.13 8.93
CA ASN A 45 3.33 -9.72 8.05
C ASN A 45 4.56 -9.16 8.78
N GLN A 46 4.72 -9.46 10.07
CA GLN A 46 5.95 -9.20 10.77
C GLN A 46 7.04 -10.19 10.32
N TYR A 47 8.30 -9.81 10.46
CA TYR A 47 9.41 -10.68 10.09
C TYR A 47 10.52 -10.63 11.12
N THR A 48 11.17 -11.77 11.33
CA THR A 48 12.38 -11.86 12.15
C THR A 48 13.59 -12.16 11.28
N LYS A 49 14.71 -11.49 11.54
CA LYS A 49 16.00 -11.80 10.89
C LYS A 49 16.54 -13.18 11.28
N SER A 50 15.99 -13.78 12.34
CA SER A 50 16.36 -15.12 12.78
C SER A 50 15.73 -16.18 11.88
N LEU A 51 16.48 -17.26 11.65
CA LEU A 51 15.99 -18.49 11.01
C LEU A 51 15.39 -19.47 12.02
N HIS A 52 15.47 -19.13 13.30
CA HIS A 52 14.86 -19.84 14.40
C HIS A 52 13.89 -18.91 15.14
N TYR A 53 12.67 -19.36 15.34
CA TYR A 53 11.65 -18.64 16.10
C TYR A 53 11.14 -19.53 17.22
N ASP A 54 11.22 -19.03 18.44
CA ASP A 54 10.83 -19.76 19.64
C ASP A 54 10.12 -18.81 20.60
N LYS A 55 8.85 -19.10 20.88
CA LYS A 55 7.99 -18.23 21.71
C LYS A 55 6.90 -19.07 22.37
N TYR A 56 6.50 -18.69 23.58
CA TYR A 56 5.22 -19.11 24.15
C TYR A 56 4.07 -18.37 23.45
N VAL A 57 3.15 -19.12 22.86
CA VAL A 57 2.12 -18.53 21.99
C VAL A 57 0.93 -17.98 22.75
N ASP A 58 0.39 -16.86 22.28
CA ASP A 58 -0.91 -16.32 22.68
C ASP A 58 -1.92 -16.46 21.52
N VAL A 59 -3.20 -16.20 21.78
CA VAL A 59 -4.29 -16.30 20.79
C VAL A 59 -4.01 -15.46 19.55
N GLU A 60 -3.44 -14.27 19.73
CA GLU A 60 -3.06 -13.33 18.66
C GLU A 60 -1.98 -13.88 17.72
N ASP A 61 -1.21 -14.89 18.16
CA ASP A 61 -0.21 -15.58 17.34
C ASP A 61 -0.84 -16.60 16.37
N THR A 62 -2.17 -16.74 16.36
CA THR A 62 -2.89 -17.52 15.33
C THR A 62 -2.70 -16.89 13.96
N GLY A 63 -2.19 -17.67 13.00
CA GLY A 63 -1.99 -17.18 11.63
C GLY A 63 -1.05 -18.03 10.79
N ALA A 64 -0.72 -17.51 9.62
CA ALA A 64 0.20 -18.15 8.70
C ALA A 64 1.66 -17.79 9.03
N TYR A 65 2.48 -18.80 9.19
CA TYR A 65 3.93 -18.69 9.32
C TYR A 65 4.57 -19.22 8.05
N ALA A 66 5.61 -18.54 7.57
CA ALA A 66 6.29 -18.93 6.35
C ALA A 66 7.79 -18.62 6.41
N CYS A 67 8.59 -19.37 5.66
CA CYS A 67 9.96 -18.97 5.41
C CYS A 67 10.03 -18.00 4.22
N LYS A 68 10.65 -16.84 4.41
CA LYS A 68 10.97 -15.92 3.32
C LYS A 68 12.23 -16.44 2.62
N CYS A 69 12.16 -16.61 1.30
CA CYS A 69 13.30 -17.05 0.51
C CYS A 69 13.96 -15.84 -0.21
N PRO A 70 15.29 -15.76 -0.27
CA PRO A 70 15.99 -14.71 -1.02
C PRO A 70 15.91 -15.02 -2.52
N ARG A 71 14.94 -14.41 -3.22
CA ARG A 71 14.92 -14.18 -4.67
C ARG A 71 15.05 -15.40 -5.62
N SER A 72 14.99 -16.65 -5.15
CA SER A 72 15.09 -17.82 -6.02
C SER A 72 13.72 -18.38 -6.44
N PHE A 73 13.53 -18.60 -7.75
CA PHE A 73 12.34 -19.22 -8.36
C PHE A 73 12.04 -20.65 -7.91
N LEU A 74 12.96 -21.27 -7.15
CA LEU A 74 12.87 -22.66 -6.73
C LEU A 74 12.30 -22.86 -5.33
N CYS A 75 12.03 -21.77 -4.60
CA CYS A 75 11.53 -21.86 -3.22
C CYS A 75 10.02 -21.60 -3.20
N ALA A 76 9.21 -22.66 -3.31
CA ALA A 76 7.81 -22.55 -2.90
C ALA A 76 7.81 -22.17 -1.41
N GLU A 77 7.27 -20.99 -1.06
CA GLU A 77 7.18 -20.53 0.32
C GLU A 77 6.39 -21.60 1.11
N PRO A 78 7.05 -22.43 1.93
CA PRO A 78 6.34 -23.40 2.72
C PRO A 78 5.59 -22.61 3.78
N LYS A 79 4.26 -22.79 3.83
CA LYS A 79 3.38 -22.11 4.77
C LYS A 79 2.79 -23.13 5.72
N VAL A 80 2.87 -22.85 7.00
CA VAL A 80 2.14 -23.58 8.03
C VAL A 80 1.18 -22.62 8.71
N TYR A 81 -0.06 -23.03 8.89
CA TYR A 81 -1.03 -22.24 9.65
C TYR A 81 -1.06 -22.74 11.10
N VAL A 82 -0.87 -21.84 12.06
CA VAL A 82 -0.89 -22.19 13.48
C VAL A 82 -2.18 -21.65 14.07
N TYR A 83 -2.96 -22.54 14.70
CA TYR A 83 -4.15 -22.22 15.48
C TYR A 83 -3.79 -22.22 16.96
N VAL A 84 -3.98 -21.11 17.66
CA VAL A 84 -3.68 -20.98 19.10
C VAL A 84 -4.96 -20.72 19.86
N HIS A 85 -5.47 -21.72 20.57
CA HIS A 85 -6.74 -21.64 21.27
C HIS A 85 -6.57 -21.38 22.77
N ASP A 86 -7.46 -20.57 23.30
CA ASP A 86 -7.64 -20.34 24.73
C ASP A 86 -8.91 -21.05 25.18
N GLU A 87 -8.83 -21.85 26.24
CA GLU A 87 -9.97 -22.61 26.78
C GLU A 87 -11.08 -21.67 27.28
N ASN A 88 -10.73 -20.45 27.70
CA ASN A 88 -11.67 -19.43 28.15
C ASN A 88 -11.97 -18.38 27.06
N GLY A 89 -11.38 -18.51 25.88
CA GLY A 89 -11.50 -17.53 24.81
C GLY A 89 -12.81 -17.64 24.03
N THR A 90 -13.08 -16.63 23.21
CA THR A 90 -14.25 -16.59 22.31
C THR A 90 -14.18 -17.61 21.17
N GLY A 91 -13.06 -18.32 21.01
CA GLY A 91 -12.79 -19.22 19.88
C GLY A 91 -12.48 -18.52 18.55
N PHE A 92 -12.37 -17.18 18.55
CA PHE A 92 -12.04 -16.36 17.39
C PHE A 92 -10.89 -15.41 17.70
N LEU A 93 -10.14 -15.01 16.66
CA LEU A 93 -9.14 -13.96 16.78
C LEU A 93 -9.82 -12.65 17.20
N PRO A 94 -9.24 -11.89 18.14
CA PRO A 94 -9.79 -10.59 18.52
C PRO A 94 -9.78 -9.63 17.33
N LEU A 95 -10.83 -8.82 17.21
CA LEU A 95 -10.89 -7.72 16.25
C LEU A 95 -10.04 -6.56 16.79
N THR A 96 -9.40 -5.82 15.88
CA THR A 96 -8.60 -4.63 16.22
C THR A 96 -9.43 -3.57 16.96
N SER A 97 -10.75 -3.51 16.68
CA SER A 97 -11.72 -2.70 17.42
C SER A 97 -13.02 -3.49 17.57
N GLN A 98 -13.49 -3.68 18.79
CA GLN A 98 -14.74 -4.40 19.08
C GLN A 98 -15.99 -3.53 18.90
N TYR A 99 -15.84 -2.21 18.92
CA TYR A 99 -16.95 -1.26 18.94
C TYR A 99 -17.04 -0.38 17.69
N GLU A 100 -15.97 -0.31 16.89
CA GLU A 100 -16.01 0.46 15.65
C GLU A 100 -16.43 -0.44 14.47
N PRO A 101 -17.39 0.02 13.65
CA PRO A 101 -17.78 -0.71 12.46
C PRO A 101 -16.62 -0.81 11.48
N ILE A 102 -16.46 -2.00 10.88
CA ILE A 102 -15.58 -2.19 9.74
C ILE A 102 -16.23 -1.52 8.53
N GLN A 103 -15.68 -0.39 8.13
CA GLN A 103 -16.17 0.35 6.98
C GLN A 103 -15.69 -0.30 5.68
N MET A 104 -16.63 -0.70 4.83
CA MET A 104 -16.36 -1.27 3.52
C MET A 104 -17.10 -0.47 2.43
N PRO A 105 -16.44 -0.11 1.32
CA PRO A 105 -17.13 0.58 0.25
C PRO A 105 -18.07 -0.39 -0.48
N PHE A 106 -19.27 0.08 -0.80
CA PHE A 106 -20.21 -0.66 -1.63
C PHE A 106 -19.63 -0.82 -3.04
N ILE A 107 -19.44 -2.07 -3.46
CA ILE A 107 -19.12 -2.42 -4.84
C ILE A 107 -20.18 -3.43 -5.30
N PRO A 108 -21.05 -3.06 -6.25
CA PRO A 108 -22.10 -3.94 -6.76
C PRO A 108 -21.52 -5.28 -7.24
N ASP A 109 -22.26 -6.36 -7.00
CA ASP A 109 -21.91 -7.73 -7.44
C ASP A 109 -20.56 -8.22 -6.94
N THR A 110 -20.08 -7.70 -5.81
CA THR A 110 -18.86 -8.20 -5.16
C THR A 110 -19.16 -8.88 -3.84
N ASN A 111 -18.28 -9.82 -3.50
CA ASN A 111 -18.28 -10.44 -2.19
C ASN A 111 -17.31 -9.69 -1.28
N ILE A 112 -17.70 -9.54 -0.02
CA ILE A 112 -16.85 -9.06 1.05
C ILE A 112 -16.39 -10.22 1.92
N ASP A 113 -15.18 -10.09 2.47
CA ASP A 113 -14.60 -11.07 3.39
C ASP A 113 -14.84 -10.56 4.83
N ILE A 114 -15.72 -11.24 5.58
CA ILE A 114 -16.02 -11.02 6.99
C ILE A 114 -14.95 -11.74 7.82
N PRO A 115 -14.12 -11.03 8.62
CA PRO A 115 -12.86 -11.53 9.17
C PRO A 115 -13.02 -12.44 10.40
N CYS A 116 -13.98 -13.35 10.40
CA CYS A 116 -14.21 -14.33 11.44
C CYS A 116 -13.21 -15.48 11.37
N ARG A 117 -12.01 -15.24 11.89
CA ARG A 117 -10.92 -16.20 11.88
C ARG A 117 -10.92 -17.03 13.17
N PRO A 118 -11.31 -18.31 13.13
CA PRO A 118 -11.32 -19.13 14.33
C PRO A 118 -9.89 -19.41 14.83
N THR A 119 -9.77 -19.59 16.14
CA THR A 119 -8.51 -19.92 16.82
C THR A 119 -8.30 -21.43 16.97
N ILE A 120 -9.25 -22.21 16.45
CA ILE A 120 -9.24 -23.67 16.37
C ILE A 120 -9.55 -24.03 14.92
N HIS A 121 -8.88 -25.04 14.37
CA HIS A 121 -9.18 -25.53 13.03
C HIS A 121 -10.67 -25.86 12.92
N SER A 122 -11.34 -25.23 11.96
CA SER A 122 -12.77 -25.35 11.74
C SER A 122 -13.02 -25.46 10.25
N THR A 123 -13.99 -26.27 9.86
CA THR A 123 -14.46 -26.40 8.48
C THR A 123 -15.72 -25.58 8.26
N LYS A 124 -16.17 -25.44 7.00
CA LYS A 124 -17.45 -24.78 6.70
C LYS A 124 -18.63 -25.44 7.43
N GLN A 125 -18.57 -26.74 7.72
CA GLN A 125 -19.64 -27.48 8.39
C GLN A 125 -19.73 -27.13 9.88
N ASP A 126 -18.61 -26.74 10.50
CA ASP A 126 -18.54 -26.38 11.91
C ASP A 126 -19.00 -24.96 12.20
N MET A 127 -19.14 -24.14 11.16
CA MET A 127 -19.30 -22.69 11.25
C MET A 127 -20.63 -22.24 10.66
N GLU A 128 -21.22 -21.22 11.25
CA GLU A 128 -22.40 -20.55 10.70
C GLU A 128 -22.23 -19.02 10.77
N LEU A 129 -22.87 -18.35 9.82
CA LEU A 129 -22.89 -16.89 9.71
C LEU A 129 -24.34 -16.40 9.77
N LEU A 130 -24.57 -15.48 10.69
CA LEU A 130 -25.85 -14.79 10.87
C LEU A 130 -25.67 -13.33 10.47
N VAL A 131 -26.67 -12.74 9.81
CA VAL A 131 -26.75 -11.30 9.50
C VAL A 131 -27.98 -10.76 10.19
N ASP A 132 -27.79 -9.82 11.10
CA ASP A 132 -28.86 -9.24 11.92
C ASP A 132 -29.72 -10.34 12.58
N ASN A 133 -29.03 -11.37 13.09
CA ASN A 133 -29.59 -12.58 13.71
C ASN A 133 -30.37 -13.53 12.76
N ALA A 134 -30.40 -13.27 11.45
CA ALA A 134 -30.95 -14.17 10.45
C ALA A 134 -29.85 -15.04 9.80
N THR A 135 -30.14 -16.31 9.53
CA THR A 135 -29.20 -17.21 8.85
C THR A 135 -29.10 -16.88 7.36
N ILE A 136 -27.88 -16.71 6.84
CA ILE A 136 -27.66 -16.63 5.40
C ILE A 136 -27.74 -18.05 4.80
N PRO A 137 -28.42 -18.25 3.65
CA PRO A 137 -28.37 -19.53 2.94
C PRO A 137 -26.93 -20.00 2.66
N GLU A 138 -26.62 -21.26 2.96
CA GLU A 138 -25.26 -21.81 2.84
C GLU A 138 -24.67 -21.76 1.42
N CYS A 139 -25.53 -21.72 0.38
CA CYS A 139 -25.11 -21.61 -1.02
C CYS A 139 -24.50 -20.25 -1.37
N ASN A 140 -24.79 -19.20 -0.58
CA ASN A 140 -24.35 -17.84 -0.84
C ASN A 140 -23.08 -17.48 -0.05
N THR A 141 -22.49 -18.43 0.67
CA THR A 141 -21.33 -18.16 1.52
C THR A 141 -20.18 -19.11 1.19
N GLU A 142 -18.97 -18.56 1.11
CA GLU A 142 -17.74 -19.35 1.11
C GLU A 142 -17.05 -19.16 2.46
N PHE A 143 -16.40 -20.19 2.99
CA PHE A 143 -15.69 -20.12 4.26
C PHE A 143 -14.26 -20.61 4.08
N ASP A 144 -13.29 -19.79 4.49
CA ASP A 144 -11.88 -20.15 4.62
C ASP A 144 -11.47 -19.86 6.07
N PRO A 145 -11.04 -20.86 6.86
CA PRO A 145 -10.72 -20.65 8.29
C PRO A 145 -9.58 -19.65 8.53
N ARG A 146 -8.84 -19.25 7.48
CA ARG A 146 -7.76 -18.27 7.56
C ARG A 146 -8.21 -16.85 7.25
N LYS A 147 -9.34 -16.69 6.55
CA LYS A 147 -9.88 -15.39 6.11
C LYS A 147 -11.24 -15.06 6.74
N GLY A 148 -12.02 -16.07 7.06
CA GLY A 148 -13.40 -15.97 7.53
C GLY A 148 -14.42 -16.30 6.44
N PHE A 149 -15.56 -15.61 6.47
CA PHE A 149 -16.65 -15.83 5.53
C PHE A 149 -16.59 -14.84 4.37
N ARG A 150 -16.81 -15.32 3.16
CA ARG A 150 -17.01 -14.49 1.98
C ARG A 150 -18.49 -14.48 1.62
N VAL A 151 -19.08 -13.29 1.60
CA VAL A 151 -20.53 -13.09 1.41
C VAL A 151 -20.83 -12.02 0.36
N PRO A 152 -21.89 -12.17 -0.43
CA PRO A 152 -22.35 -11.12 -1.35
C PRO A 152 -22.87 -9.92 -0.56
N VAL A 153 -22.64 -8.72 -1.10
CA VAL A 153 -23.16 -7.49 -0.52
C VAL A 153 -24.55 -7.19 -1.09
N SER A 154 -25.55 -7.09 -0.22
CA SER A 154 -26.95 -6.87 -0.63
C SER A 154 -27.38 -5.39 -0.67
N GLY A 155 -26.59 -4.47 -0.10
CA GLY A 155 -26.95 -3.04 -0.07
C GLY A 155 -25.96 -2.17 0.69
N ILE A 156 -26.28 -0.87 0.78
CA ILE A 156 -25.56 0.16 1.53
C ILE A 156 -26.25 0.31 2.88
N GLU A 157 -25.90 -0.55 3.83
CA GLU A 157 -26.47 -0.56 5.18
C GLU A 157 -25.40 -0.97 6.20
N VAL A 158 -25.71 -0.78 7.48
CA VAL A 158 -24.90 -1.30 8.58
C VAL A 158 -25.45 -2.65 8.97
N PHE A 159 -24.62 -3.68 8.89
CA PHE A 159 -25.00 -5.06 9.17
C PHE A 159 -24.27 -5.59 10.40
N ASN A 160 -24.98 -6.37 11.23
CA ASN A 160 -24.38 -7.16 12.30
C ASN A 160 -24.11 -8.59 11.81
N TYR A 161 -22.85 -8.87 11.48
CA TYR A 161 -22.44 -10.22 11.14
C TYR A 161 -22.04 -10.98 12.41
N THR A 162 -22.74 -12.05 12.74
CA THR A 162 -22.39 -12.93 13.86
C THR A 162 -21.91 -14.28 13.35
N CYS A 163 -20.65 -14.58 13.64
CA CYS A 163 -20.04 -15.87 13.36
C CYS A 163 -20.16 -16.76 14.58
N ARG A 164 -20.66 -17.99 14.40
CA ARG A 164 -20.88 -18.94 15.50
C ARG A 164 -20.35 -20.32 15.15
N HIS A 165 -19.89 -21.03 16.18
CA HIS A 165 -19.49 -22.43 16.07
C HIS A 165 -20.71 -23.31 16.32
N LYS A 166 -21.14 -24.13 15.35
CA LYS A 166 -22.37 -24.93 15.44
C LYS A 166 -22.33 -25.94 16.60
N HIS A 167 -21.15 -26.47 16.89
CA HIS A 167 -20.97 -27.56 17.86
C HIS A 167 -20.46 -27.09 19.23
N LYS A 168 -20.13 -25.80 19.40
CA LYS A 168 -19.65 -25.25 20.67
C LYS A 168 -20.57 -24.14 21.15
N SER A 169 -21.44 -24.49 22.09
CA SER A 169 -22.35 -23.54 22.74
C SER A 169 -21.57 -22.35 23.34
N GLY A 170 -22.01 -21.13 23.05
CA GLY A 170 -21.42 -19.89 23.56
C GLY A 170 -20.20 -19.35 22.80
N VAL A 171 -19.72 -20.04 21.76
CA VAL A 171 -18.57 -19.60 20.95
C VAL A 171 -19.07 -18.80 19.74
N SER A 172 -19.16 -17.48 19.89
CA SER A 172 -19.57 -16.56 18.82
C SER A 172 -18.83 -15.24 18.86
N GLN A 173 -18.67 -14.61 17.70
CA GLN A 173 -18.11 -13.26 17.54
C GLN A 173 -19.04 -12.45 16.62
N THR A 174 -19.46 -11.27 17.09
CA THR A 174 -20.25 -10.33 16.31
C THR A 174 -19.35 -9.21 15.80
N ILE A 175 -19.54 -8.84 14.53
CA ILE A 175 -18.78 -7.83 13.80
C ILE A 175 -19.78 -6.85 13.20
N LEU A 176 -19.63 -5.58 13.55
CA LEU A 176 -20.34 -4.49 12.89
C LEU A 176 -19.63 -4.17 11.58
N VAL A 177 -20.35 -4.22 10.46
CA VAL A 177 -19.82 -3.85 9.14
C VAL A 177 -20.71 -2.75 8.57
N GLU A 178 -20.11 -1.59 8.30
CA GLU A 178 -20.79 -0.47 7.67
C GLU A 178 -20.43 -0.46 6.19
N ILE A 179 -21.43 -0.70 5.34
CA ILE A 179 -21.26 -0.65 3.89
C ILE A 179 -21.73 0.70 3.40
N PHE A 180 -20.83 1.52 2.86
CA PHE A 180 -21.13 2.90 2.47
C PHE A 180 -21.11 3.11 0.95
N ASP A 181 -22.00 3.97 0.46
CA ASP A 181 -21.98 4.39 -0.93
C ASP A 181 -20.88 5.42 -1.15
N ARG A 182 -19.94 5.05 -2.01
CA ARG A 182 -18.81 5.88 -2.41
C ARG A 182 -19.24 7.11 -3.22
N SER A 183 -20.43 7.10 -3.82
CA SER A 183 -20.94 8.21 -4.63
C SER A 183 -21.28 9.46 -3.82
N GLN A 184 -21.53 9.32 -2.51
CA GLN A 184 -21.92 10.42 -1.63
C GLN A 184 -20.76 11.15 -0.96
N GLN A 185 -19.57 10.53 -0.88
CA GLN A 185 -18.35 11.24 -0.48
C GLN A 185 -17.74 11.90 -1.72
N GLN A 186 -17.85 13.23 -1.81
CA GLN A 186 -17.30 14.12 -2.85
C GLN A 186 -15.75 14.14 -2.91
N GLY A 187 -15.09 13.00 -2.72
CA GLY A 187 -13.66 12.80 -2.94
C GLY A 187 -13.41 12.21 -4.33
N VAL A 188 -12.76 12.97 -5.20
CA VAL A 188 -12.47 12.59 -6.59
C VAL A 188 -11.72 11.25 -6.64
N LEU A 189 -12.39 10.22 -7.18
CA LEU A 189 -11.82 8.90 -7.34
C LEU A 189 -11.04 8.80 -8.66
N HIS A 190 -9.72 8.64 -8.57
CA HIS A 190 -8.91 8.23 -9.71
C HIS A 190 -8.85 6.70 -9.81
N ARG A 191 -9.62 6.12 -10.72
CA ARG A 191 -9.57 4.67 -11.02
C ARG A 191 -8.47 4.37 -12.03
N ALA A 192 -7.38 3.81 -11.56
CA ALA A 192 -6.31 3.28 -12.39
C ALA A 192 -6.72 1.95 -13.04
N LYS A 193 -7.01 1.93 -14.34
CA LYS A 193 -7.27 0.70 -15.12
C LYS A 193 -6.24 0.64 -16.24
N GLY A 194 -5.20 -0.19 -16.09
CA GLY A 194 -4.00 -0.13 -16.93
C GLY A 194 -3.62 -1.45 -17.60
N SER A 195 -3.18 -1.34 -18.85
CA SER A 195 -2.39 -2.35 -19.56
C SER A 195 -0.98 -2.46 -18.94
N ARG A 196 -0.23 -3.48 -19.36
CA ARG A 196 0.96 -4.08 -18.69
C ARG A 196 2.11 -3.15 -18.29
N ASP A 197 2.11 -1.85 -18.59
CA ASP A 197 3.12 -0.86 -18.17
C ASP A 197 2.45 0.51 -18.01
N ALA A 198 1.78 0.74 -16.88
CA ALA A 198 0.98 1.95 -16.67
C ALA A 198 1.40 2.69 -15.39
N PHE A 199 1.64 3.99 -15.55
CA PHE A 199 1.80 4.93 -14.46
C PHE A 199 0.49 5.68 -14.25
N PHE A 200 0.01 5.72 -13.01
CA PHE A 200 -1.18 6.47 -12.64
C PHE A 200 -0.79 7.56 -11.66
N PHE A 201 -1.18 8.79 -11.97
CA PHE A 201 -1.02 9.91 -11.07
C PHE A 201 -2.35 10.16 -10.38
N ILE A 202 -2.35 10.08 -9.05
CA ILE A 202 -3.50 10.37 -8.21
C ILE A 202 -3.14 11.58 -7.37
N ARG A 203 -3.94 12.64 -7.47
CA ARG A 203 -3.80 13.83 -6.64
C ARG A 203 -4.89 13.77 -5.57
N VAL A 204 -4.51 13.72 -4.30
CA VAL A 204 -5.44 13.63 -3.15
C VAL A 204 -5.15 14.77 -2.18
N ARG A 205 -6.17 15.28 -1.49
CA ARG A 205 -5.95 16.32 -0.48
C ARG A 205 -5.56 15.74 0.86
N ASP A 206 -4.80 16.49 1.62
CA ASP A 206 -4.51 16.17 3.02
C ASP A 206 -5.82 16.10 3.81
N GLY A 207 -6.09 14.96 4.46
CA GLY A 207 -7.34 14.65 5.16
C GLY A 207 -8.39 13.88 4.34
N ASP A 208 -8.29 13.83 3.02
CA ASP A 208 -9.23 13.06 2.17
C ASP A 208 -9.01 11.54 2.32
N GLY A 209 -9.99 10.74 1.92
CA GLY A 209 -9.86 9.29 1.81
C GLY A 209 -9.18 8.86 0.50
N LEU A 210 -8.17 7.98 0.58
CA LEU A 210 -7.57 7.32 -0.58
C LEU A 210 -7.87 5.83 -0.57
N VAL A 211 -8.24 5.31 -1.73
CA VAL A 211 -8.47 3.88 -1.91
C VAL A 211 -7.83 3.42 -3.21
N ILE A 212 -6.86 2.51 -3.09
CA ILE A 212 -6.17 1.89 -4.22
C ILE A 212 -6.61 0.43 -4.29
N SER A 213 -7.29 0.05 -5.36
CA SER A 213 -7.68 -1.35 -5.61
C SER A 213 -6.91 -1.89 -6.80
N CYS A 214 -6.10 -2.91 -6.55
CA CYS A 214 -5.46 -3.73 -7.55
C CYS A 214 -6.38 -4.94 -7.78
N ASN A 215 -7.05 -5.01 -8.93
CA ASN A 215 -7.87 -6.17 -9.28
C ASN A 215 -7.29 -6.87 -10.49
N SER A 216 -7.00 -8.17 -10.35
CA SER A 216 -6.63 -9.06 -11.45
C SER A 216 -7.63 -10.21 -11.49
N LYS A 217 -8.15 -10.52 -12.69
CA LYS A 217 -9.08 -11.64 -12.90
C LYS A 217 -8.42 -13.01 -12.68
N LEU A 218 -7.10 -13.08 -12.84
CA LEU A 218 -6.38 -14.34 -12.95
C LEU A 218 -5.50 -14.63 -11.73
N PHE A 219 -5.18 -13.62 -10.91
CA PHE A 219 -4.15 -13.77 -9.89
C PHE A 219 -4.45 -12.94 -8.63
N ALA A 220 -4.01 -13.43 -7.47
CA ALA A 220 -4.05 -12.64 -6.25
C ALA A 220 -3.04 -11.48 -6.36
N THR A 221 -3.49 -10.28 -5.99
CA THR A 221 -2.74 -9.02 -6.09
C THR A 221 -2.61 -8.39 -4.71
N TYR A 222 -1.56 -7.60 -4.53
CA TYR A 222 -1.27 -6.90 -3.28
C TYR A 222 -0.73 -5.49 -3.57
N VAL A 223 -0.93 -4.57 -2.62
CA VAL A 223 -0.46 -3.19 -2.71
C VAL A 223 0.79 -3.02 -1.84
N THR A 224 1.83 -2.38 -2.37
CA THR A 224 3.03 -2.01 -1.60
C THR A 224 3.03 -0.51 -1.35
N PHE A 225 3.30 -0.10 -0.11
CA PHE A 225 3.41 1.30 0.30
C PHE A 225 4.71 1.96 -0.23
N PRO A 226 4.77 3.30 -0.24
CA PRO A 226 5.98 4.06 -0.60
C PRO A 226 7.23 3.66 0.20
N ASN A 227 7.06 3.30 1.48
CA ASN A 227 8.13 2.93 2.41
C ASN A 227 8.41 1.41 2.45
N GLU A 228 8.07 0.68 1.38
CA GLU A 228 8.32 -0.75 1.20
C GLU A 228 7.63 -1.71 2.19
N THR A 229 6.68 -1.24 3.00
CA THR A 229 5.79 -2.14 3.74
C THR A 229 4.79 -2.78 2.77
N MET A 230 4.72 -4.12 2.79
CA MET A 230 3.87 -4.89 1.88
C MET A 230 2.49 -5.09 2.51
N HIS A 231 1.44 -4.58 1.87
CA HIS A 231 0.06 -4.78 2.29
C HIS A 231 -0.55 -5.90 1.44
N ILE A 232 -0.73 -7.09 2.03
CA ILE A 232 -1.31 -8.27 1.36
C ILE A 232 -2.84 -8.14 1.30
N SER A 233 -3.30 -7.09 0.66
CA SER A 233 -4.69 -6.93 0.27
C SER A 233 -4.70 -6.40 -1.16
N SER A 234 -5.64 -6.89 -1.97
CA SER A 234 -5.95 -6.32 -3.28
C SER A 234 -6.50 -4.89 -3.18
N MET A 235 -6.76 -4.43 -1.96
CA MET A 235 -7.30 -3.11 -1.67
C MET A 235 -6.56 -2.46 -0.50
N LEU A 236 -6.05 -1.26 -0.75
CA LEU A 236 -5.52 -0.36 0.27
C LEU A 236 -6.55 0.76 0.50
N VAL A 237 -6.85 1.04 1.76
CA VAL A 237 -7.73 2.13 2.18
C VAL A 237 -7.00 2.98 3.22
N ILE A 238 -6.80 4.26 2.93
CA ILE A 238 -6.29 5.28 3.84
C ILE A 238 -7.45 6.24 4.10
N ARG A 239 -7.95 6.31 5.33
CA ARG A 239 -9.15 7.09 5.67
C ARG A 239 -8.89 8.60 5.69
N HIS A 240 -7.74 9.00 6.20
CA HIS A 240 -7.29 10.39 6.27
C HIS A 240 -5.87 10.44 5.74
N VAL A 241 -5.73 10.77 4.47
CA VAL A 241 -4.45 10.82 3.79
C VAL A 241 -3.61 11.95 4.36
N GLN A 242 -2.41 11.64 4.81
CA GLN A 242 -1.44 12.62 5.28
C GLN A 242 -0.37 12.89 4.22
N ILE A 243 0.33 14.02 4.32
CA ILE A 243 1.48 14.32 3.44
C ILE A 243 2.51 13.18 3.42
N THR A 244 2.68 12.47 4.53
CA THR A 244 3.57 11.31 4.66
C THR A 244 3.11 10.08 3.86
N ASP A 245 1.84 10.04 3.44
CA ASP A 245 1.29 8.99 2.59
C ASP A 245 1.56 9.25 1.09
N ALA A 246 2.14 10.41 0.74
CA ALA A 246 2.58 10.67 -0.62
C ALA A 246 3.70 9.71 -1.03
N GLY A 247 3.66 9.24 -2.28
CA GLY A 247 4.72 8.40 -2.83
C GLY A 247 4.25 7.41 -3.87
N VAL A 248 5.12 6.44 -4.17
CA VAL A 248 4.88 5.46 -5.24
C VAL A 248 4.34 4.16 -4.64
N TYR A 249 3.05 3.93 -4.84
CA TYR A 249 2.38 2.69 -4.52
C TYR A 249 2.56 1.70 -5.67
N LYS A 250 2.77 0.43 -5.35
CA LYS A 250 2.97 -0.63 -6.35
C LYS A 250 1.88 -1.68 -6.24
N CYS A 251 1.17 -1.92 -7.34
CA CYS A 251 0.31 -3.09 -7.46
C CYS A 251 1.16 -4.27 -7.95
N SER A 252 1.33 -5.26 -7.10
CA SER A 252 2.09 -6.47 -7.41
C SER A 252 1.15 -7.68 -7.48
N CYS A 253 1.61 -8.72 -8.17
CA CYS A 253 0.91 -9.99 -8.26
C CYS A 253 1.69 -11.08 -7.51
N SER A 254 0.98 -12.02 -6.90
CA SER A 254 1.54 -13.17 -6.17
C SER A 254 2.23 -14.21 -7.06
N MET A 255 1.90 -14.25 -8.36
CA MET A 255 2.46 -15.22 -9.29
C MET A 255 3.67 -14.66 -10.04
N PHE A 256 4.74 -15.47 -10.04
CA PHE A 256 6.03 -15.21 -10.68
C PHE A 256 5.93 -14.80 -12.17
N ILE A 257 4.88 -15.26 -12.87
CA ILE A 257 4.64 -14.97 -14.30
C ILE A 257 4.43 -13.47 -14.56
N CYS A 258 4.06 -12.68 -13.55
CA CYS A 258 3.79 -11.26 -13.72
C CYS A 258 5.04 -10.36 -13.80
N GLY A 259 6.25 -10.87 -13.50
CA GLY A 259 7.46 -10.05 -13.42
C GLY A 259 7.40 -9.01 -12.29
N GLU A 260 8.40 -8.12 -12.21
CA GLU A 260 8.37 -6.96 -11.29
C GLU A 260 7.05 -6.17 -11.43
N PRO A 261 6.52 -5.53 -10.37
CA PRO A 261 5.29 -4.75 -10.45
C PRO A 261 5.40 -3.65 -11.50
N ARG A 262 4.64 -3.81 -12.59
CA ARG A 262 4.63 -2.88 -13.72
C ARG A 262 3.59 -1.77 -13.62
N ILE A 263 2.69 -1.85 -12.62
CA ILE A 263 1.73 -0.79 -12.34
C ILE A 263 2.22 -0.01 -11.13
N ARG A 264 2.56 1.26 -11.37
CA ARG A 264 2.98 2.21 -10.35
C ARG A 264 1.93 3.30 -10.23
N VAL A 265 1.42 3.48 -9.02
CA VAL A 265 0.45 4.52 -8.69
C VAL A 265 1.21 5.57 -7.88
N ILE A 266 1.44 6.73 -8.48
CA ILE A 266 2.10 7.86 -7.86
C ILE A 266 1.01 8.70 -7.20
N VAL A 267 0.99 8.69 -5.87
CA VAL A 267 0.06 9.49 -5.08
C VAL A 267 0.76 10.76 -4.67
N LEU A 268 0.19 11.88 -5.09
CA LEU A 268 0.57 13.22 -4.68
C LEU A 268 -0.45 13.70 -3.67
N VAL A 269 -0.02 13.79 -2.40
CA VAL A 269 -0.84 14.40 -1.36
C VAL A 269 -0.59 15.89 -1.37
N VAL A 270 -1.65 16.63 -1.59
CA VAL A 270 -1.62 18.07 -1.71
C VAL A 270 -2.24 18.61 -0.45
N LYS A 271 -1.45 19.35 0.31
CA LYS A 271 -2.02 20.21 1.33
C LYS A 271 -2.91 21.20 0.61
N ASP A 272 -4.20 21.25 0.97
CA ASP A 272 -5.11 22.29 0.51
C ASP A 272 -4.67 23.60 1.17
N GLU A 273 -3.60 24.17 0.63
CA GLU A 273 -3.29 25.56 0.84
C GLU A 273 -4.20 26.28 -0.13
N GLY A 274 -5.33 26.78 0.40
CA GLY A 274 -6.30 27.51 -0.42
C GLY A 274 -5.68 28.70 -1.16
N PHE A 275 -4.60 29.25 -0.59
CA PHE A 275 -3.71 30.19 -1.26
C PHE A 275 -2.49 29.49 -1.86
N LEU A 276 -2.03 29.98 -3.01
CA LEU A 276 -0.73 29.63 -3.55
C LEU A 276 0.37 30.06 -2.56
N PRO A 277 1.46 29.28 -2.43
CA PRO A 277 2.57 29.67 -1.57
C PRO A 277 3.12 31.01 -2.05
N ALA A 278 3.05 31.99 -1.16
CA ALA A 278 3.80 33.21 -1.30
C ALA A 278 5.20 32.90 -0.80
N GLU A 279 6.15 32.79 -1.72
CA GLU A 279 7.57 32.81 -1.35
C GLU A 279 7.78 34.01 -0.40
N ARG A 280 8.37 33.75 0.79
CA ARG A 280 8.54 34.76 1.85
C ARG A 280 9.45 35.87 1.36
N TYR A 281 8.86 36.86 0.70
CA TYR A 281 9.53 38.08 0.31
C TYR A 281 9.02 39.19 1.21
N ILE A 282 9.93 39.78 1.98
CA ILE A 282 9.76 41.15 2.44
C ILE A 282 9.74 41.98 1.15
N TRP A 283 8.54 42.35 0.69
CA TRP A 283 8.40 43.17 -0.51
C TRP A 283 8.83 44.60 -0.17
N GLN A 284 10.01 44.98 -0.64
CA GLN A 284 10.44 46.38 -0.69
C GLN A 284 9.99 46.95 -2.03
N GLN A 285 8.83 47.58 -2.05
CA GLN A 285 8.36 48.29 -3.23
C GLN A 285 8.84 49.74 -3.19
N PRO A 286 9.37 50.31 -4.30
CA PRO A 286 9.75 51.71 -4.32
C PRO A 286 8.52 52.60 -4.13
N SER A 287 8.67 53.70 -3.40
CA SER A 287 7.60 54.67 -3.10
C SER A 287 6.99 55.35 -4.32
N THR A 288 7.54 55.10 -5.52
CA THR A 288 7.08 55.60 -6.82
C THR A 288 6.05 54.69 -7.50
N ALA A 289 5.84 53.46 -7.01
CA ALA A 289 4.80 52.59 -7.54
C ALA A 289 3.41 53.02 -7.05
N PRO A 290 2.41 53.15 -7.93
CA PRO A 290 1.10 53.66 -7.56
C PRO A 290 0.27 52.70 -6.69
N GLU A 291 0.57 51.38 -6.74
CA GLU A 291 -0.24 50.34 -6.08
C GLU A 291 0.63 49.21 -5.52
N LEU A 292 0.30 48.75 -4.31
CA LEU A 292 0.86 47.55 -3.69
C LEU A 292 0.12 46.30 -4.15
N ILE A 293 0.86 45.27 -4.52
CA ILE A 293 0.31 43.95 -4.81
C ILE A 293 0.50 43.05 -3.58
N ILE A 294 -0.59 42.56 -3.02
CA ILE A 294 -0.59 41.57 -1.94
C ILE A 294 -0.91 40.22 -2.56
N PRO A 295 0.06 39.28 -2.64
CA PRO A 295 -0.02 38.10 -3.50
C PRO A 295 -0.89 36.97 -2.91
N CYS A 296 -2.10 37.29 -2.49
CA CYS A 296 -3.12 36.34 -2.00
C CYS A 296 -3.80 35.61 -3.15
N ARG A 297 -3.00 34.90 -3.95
CA ARG A 297 -3.50 34.18 -5.12
C ARG A 297 -4.15 32.88 -4.69
N THR A 298 -5.35 32.62 -5.15
CA THR A 298 -6.04 31.35 -4.92
C THR A 298 -5.75 30.37 -6.06
N ARG A 299 -5.87 29.07 -5.79
CA ARG A 299 -5.74 28.03 -6.84
C ARG A 299 -6.98 27.92 -7.71
N GLU A 300 -8.12 28.31 -7.18
CA GLU A 300 -9.41 28.27 -7.87
C GLU A 300 -9.75 29.62 -8.47
N ASN A 301 -10.62 29.64 -9.48
CA ASN A 301 -11.10 30.88 -10.10
C ASN A 301 -12.11 31.56 -9.16
N THR A 302 -11.61 32.18 -8.09
CA THR A 302 -12.40 32.81 -7.04
C THR A 302 -12.73 34.26 -7.40
N THR A 303 -13.89 34.72 -6.97
CA THR A 303 -14.26 36.13 -7.09
C THR A 303 -13.75 36.94 -5.91
N LYS A 304 -13.75 38.28 -6.04
CA LYS A 304 -13.43 39.21 -4.96
C LYS A 304 -14.23 38.95 -3.67
N TRP A 305 -15.42 38.36 -3.76
CA TRP A 305 -16.30 38.10 -2.61
C TRP A 305 -15.89 36.90 -1.77
N ASP A 306 -15.06 36.02 -2.31
CA ASP A 306 -14.65 34.78 -1.64
C ASP A 306 -13.44 35.00 -0.73
N VAL A 307 -12.63 36.04 -1.02
CA VAL A 307 -11.38 36.36 -0.32
C VAL A 307 -11.53 37.68 0.42
N GLU A 308 -11.31 37.66 1.72
CA GLU A 308 -11.31 38.84 2.58
C GLU A 308 -9.86 39.23 2.91
N LEU A 309 -9.53 40.52 2.80
CA LEU A 309 -8.25 41.09 3.20
C LEU A 309 -8.44 41.90 4.48
N LYS A 310 -7.75 41.52 5.54
CA LYS A 310 -7.66 42.28 6.80
C LYS A 310 -6.28 42.91 6.92
N ILE A 311 -6.26 44.18 7.30
CA ILE A 311 -5.03 44.93 7.57
C ILE A 311 -5.08 45.33 9.04
N GLU A 312 -4.07 44.93 9.80
CA GLU A 312 -3.99 45.36 11.19
C GLU A 312 -3.91 46.89 11.24
N ASN A 313 -4.83 47.49 12.02
CA ASN A 313 -4.92 48.94 12.30
C ASN A 313 -5.51 49.84 11.21
N ILE A 314 -6.02 49.30 10.09
CA ILE A 314 -6.71 50.10 9.07
C ILE A 314 -8.09 49.49 8.76
N LYS A 315 -9.16 50.23 9.01
CA LYS A 315 -10.50 49.89 8.52
C LYS A 315 -10.65 50.39 7.09
N LEU A 316 -10.52 49.50 6.12
CA LEU A 316 -10.80 49.82 4.72
C LEU A 316 -12.21 49.41 4.35
N PRO A 317 -12.95 50.25 3.60
CA PRO A 317 -14.21 49.84 3.01
C PRO A 317 -13.95 48.76 1.95
N ALA A 318 -14.59 47.59 2.07
CA ALA A 318 -14.42 46.45 1.16
C ALA A 318 -14.70 46.79 -0.34
N ALA A 319 -15.43 47.88 -0.59
CA ALA A 319 -15.75 48.36 -1.93
C ALA A 319 -14.51 48.79 -2.74
N GLU A 320 -13.43 49.25 -2.09
CA GLU A 320 -12.31 49.90 -2.77
C GLU A 320 -11.17 48.96 -3.20
N LEU A 321 -11.18 47.71 -2.73
CA LEU A 321 -10.09 46.76 -3.04
C LEU A 321 -10.30 46.09 -4.41
N ASN A 322 -9.35 46.18 -5.32
CA ASN A 322 -9.37 45.38 -6.54
C ASN A 322 -8.68 44.03 -6.28
N TYR A 323 -9.32 42.92 -6.67
CA TYR A 323 -8.78 41.57 -6.50
C TYR A 323 -8.76 40.85 -7.84
N ASP A 324 -7.58 40.41 -8.25
CA ASP A 324 -7.38 39.52 -9.39
C ASP A 324 -6.87 38.17 -8.88
N PRO A 325 -7.56 37.04 -9.09
CA PRO A 325 -7.13 35.72 -8.60
C PRO A 325 -5.74 35.28 -9.11
N ARG A 326 -5.24 35.86 -10.21
CA ARG A 326 -3.91 35.57 -10.75
C ARG A 326 -2.79 36.35 -10.07
N ILE A 327 -3.11 37.51 -9.48
CA ILE A 327 -2.14 38.49 -8.98
C ILE A 327 -2.29 38.69 -7.47
N GLY A 328 -3.51 38.83 -6.97
CA GLY A 328 -3.88 39.10 -5.58
C GLY A 328 -4.64 40.42 -5.44
N PHE A 329 -4.57 41.03 -4.25
CA PHE A 329 -5.16 42.36 -4.01
C PHE A 329 -4.24 43.46 -4.51
N GLN A 330 -4.83 44.45 -5.19
CA GLN A 330 -4.19 45.71 -5.54
C GLN A 330 -4.66 46.79 -4.58
N PHE A 331 -3.70 47.43 -3.92
CA PHE A 331 -3.95 48.35 -2.83
C PHE A 331 -3.33 49.73 -3.13
N PRO A 332 -4.13 50.79 -3.31
CA PRO A 332 -3.61 52.15 -3.46
C PRO A 332 -3.08 52.66 -2.11
N PHE A 333 -1.82 53.11 -2.09
CA PHE A 333 -1.09 53.45 -0.86
C PHE A 333 -1.60 54.72 -0.18
N PRO A 334 -1.68 54.74 1.16
CA PRO A 334 -1.70 56.00 1.90
C PRO A 334 -0.30 56.43 2.38
N HIS A 335 0.51 55.60 3.05
CA HIS A 335 1.71 56.08 3.77
C HIS A 335 2.87 55.05 3.87
N LEU A 336 4.05 55.53 4.26
CA LEU A 336 5.22 54.71 4.62
C LEU A 336 4.96 53.96 5.94
N GLY A 337 5.42 52.70 6.06
CA GLY A 337 5.23 51.91 7.27
C GLY A 337 5.37 50.39 7.09
N THR A 338 5.24 49.65 8.18
CA THR A 338 5.12 48.18 8.18
C THR A 338 3.67 47.79 8.41
N TYR A 339 3.17 46.91 7.56
CA TYR A 339 1.78 46.48 7.54
C TYR A 339 1.69 44.97 7.62
N ASN A 340 0.80 44.48 8.49
CA ASN A 340 0.46 43.07 8.59
C ASN A 340 -0.86 42.85 7.85
N PHE A 341 -0.79 42.07 6.78
CA PHE A 341 -1.95 41.67 5.99
C PHE A 341 -2.33 40.24 6.33
N THR A 342 -3.62 40.00 6.44
CA THR A 342 -4.20 38.68 6.61
C THR A 342 -5.22 38.47 5.51
N CYS A 343 -4.98 37.50 4.64
CA CYS A 343 -5.95 37.06 3.64
C CYS A 343 -6.69 35.84 4.15
N THR A 344 -8.02 35.89 4.12
CA THR A 344 -8.91 34.80 4.50
C THR A 344 -9.79 34.40 3.32
N TRP A 345 -9.74 33.14 2.89
CA TRP A 345 -10.61 32.61 1.84
C TRP A 345 -11.67 31.70 2.45
N GLN A 346 -12.94 31.99 2.19
CA GLN A 346 -14.11 31.26 2.71
C GLN A 346 -14.11 31.02 4.23
N ASN A 347 -13.45 31.89 5.01
CA ASN A 347 -13.22 31.75 6.46
C ASN A 347 -12.47 30.49 6.91
N THR A 348 -11.96 29.67 5.98
CA THR A 348 -11.29 28.40 6.26
C THR A 348 -9.78 28.49 6.10
N TYR A 349 -9.31 29.22 5.09
CA TYR A 349 -7.89 29.33 4.78
C TYR A 349 -7.37 30.72 5.13
N GLN A 350 -6.23 30.81 5.81
CA GLN A 350 -5.61 32.06 6.19
C GLN A 350 -4.14 32.13 5.75
N GLN A 351 -3.74 33.24 5.14
CA GLN A 351 -2.35 33.53 4.79
C GLN A 351 -1.97 34.93 5.28
N ASN A 352 -0.85 35.01 6.01
CA ASN A 352 -0.38 36.26 6.62
C ASN A 352 0.87 36.78 5.91
N PHE A 353 0.94 38.10 5.74
CA PHE A 353 2.05 38.79 5.07
C PHE A 353 2.47 39.99 5.91
N VAL A 354 3.78 40.27 5.89
CA VAL A 354 4.33 41.50 6.46
C VAL A 354 5.02 42.26 5.34
N VAL A 355 4.51 43.45 5.02
CA VAL A 355 5.10 44.32 3.99
C VAL A 355 5.64 45.56 4.67
N THR A 356 6.87 45.95 4.33
CA THR A 356 7.47 47.19 4.83
C THR A 356 7.77 48.13 3.67
N VAL A 357 7.27 49.35 3.78
CA VAL A 357 7.23 50.35 2.73
C VAL A 357 8.11 51.49 3.19
N GLU A 358 9.29 51.59 2.56
CA GLU A 358 10.30 52.58 2.89
C GLU A 358 10.42 53.63 1.78
N ASP A 359 10.81 54.85 2.15
CA ASP A 359 11.16 55.87 1.17
C ASP A 359 12.39 55.42 0.37
N GLU A 360 12.31 55.49 -0.95
CA GLU A 360 13.37 55.11 -1.86
C GLU A 360 14.71 55.83 -1.54
N LYS A 361 14.65 57.07 -1.03
CA LYS A 361 15.83 57.84 -0.61
C LYS A 361 16.49 57.27 0.64
N ILE A 362 15.69 56.73 1.57
CA ILE A 362 16.18 56.13 2.82
C ILE A 362 16.76 54.74 2.53
N SER A 363 16.08 53.95 1.71
CA SER A 363 16.53 52.61 1.29
C SER A 363 17.90 52.66 0.60
N ASN A 364 18.09 53.60 -0.34
CA ASN A 364 19.36 53.77 -1.04
C ASN A 364 20.50 54.24 -0.13
N LYS A 365 20.21 55.04 0.91
CA LYS A 365 21.20 55.45 1.91
C LYS A 365 21.62 54.29 2.82
N LYS A 366 20.67 53.42 3.20
CA LYS A 366 20.92 52.21 4.00
C LYS A 366 21.73 51.17 3.21
N ARG A 367 21.43 50.99 1.91
CA ARG A 367 22.21 50.11 1.01
C ARG A 367 23.63 50.60 0.76
N ARG A 368 23.87 51.91 0.68
CA ARG A 368 25.22 52.49 0.56
C ARG A 368 26.03 52.46 1.86
N ALA A 369 25.37 52.36 3.02
CA ALA A 369 26.04 52.24 4.31
C ALA A 369 26.53 50.80 4.60
N ILE A 370 26.02 49.80 3.88
CA ILE A 370 26.48 48.41 3.97
C ILE A 370 27.66 48.26 3.01
N ARG A 371 28.89 48.24 3.56
CA ARG A 371 30.10 47.95 2.77
C ARG A 371 30.04 46.51 2.23
N PRO A 372 30.56 46.26 1.01
CA PRO A 372 30.54 44.93 0.39
C PRO A 372 31.38 43.86 1.13
N ASP A 373 32.22 44.25 2.10
CA ASP A 373 33.10 43.31 2.82
C ASP A 373 32.39 42.48 3.91
N SER A 374 31.11 42.74 4.23
CA SER A 374 30.39 42.04 5.32
C SER A 374 29.36 41.00 4.86
N ILE A 375 29.25 40.71 3.55
CA ILE A 375 28.28 39.73 3.03
C ILE A 375 28.66 38.28 3.41
N GLY A 376 29.93 38.02 3.71
CA GLY A 376 30.41 36.71 4.18
C GLY A 376 30.04 36.35 5.63
N THR A 377 29.62 37.31 6.46
CA THR A 377 29.39 37.10 7.90
C THR A 377 27.93 37.06 8.33
N VAL A 378 26.99 37.49 7.48
CA VAL A 378 25.56 37.52 7.84
C VAL A 378 24.85 36.19 7.54
N TYR A 379 25.35 35.39 6.58
CA TYR A 379 24.82 34.05 6.33
C TYR A 379 25.27 33.01 7.37
N ALA A 380 26.43 33.18 8.01
CA ALA A 380 26.92 32.26 9.04
C ALA A 380 26.23 32.43 10.41
N GLN A 381 25.51 33.53 10.64
CA GLN A 381 24.92 33.83 11.95
C GLN A 381 23.43 33.45 12.06
N PHE A 382 22.75 33.14 10.95
CA PHE A 382 21.36 32.66 10.95
C PHE A 382 21.21 31.13 10.83
N GLU A 383 22.21 30.42 10.28
CA GLU A 383 22.22 28.94 10.29
C GLU A 383 22.55 28.35 11.67
N ALA A 384 23.16 29.12 12.58
CA ALA A 384 23.47 28.66 13.94
C ALA A 384 22.26 28.68 14.90
N GLU A 385 21.17 29.40 14.58
CA GLU A 385 20.00 29.52 15.48
C GLU A 385 18.81 28.61 15.11
N THR A 386 18.88 27.85 14.01
CA THR A 386 17.79 26.92 13.62
C THR A 386 18.07 25.44 13.97
N ILE A 387 19.23 25.13 14.58
CA ILE A 387 19.57 23.79 15.09
C ILE A 387 19.47 23.73 16.65
N LYS A 388 18.62 24.57 17.26
CA LYS A 388 18.42 24.56 18.74
C LYS A 388 16.97 24.47 19.22
N MET A 389 16.06 23.91 18.42
CA MET A 389 14.72 23.53 18.90
C MET A 389 14.29 22.13 18.44
N ALA A 390 15.06 21.11 18.82
CA ALA A 390 14.53 19.76 19.02
C ALA A 390 15.46 19.01 19.98
N GLY A 391 15.10 18.98 21.26
CA GLY A 391 15.72 18.10 22.25
C GLY A 391 16.08 18.77 23.56
N ARG A 392 15.14 18.81 24.51
CA ARG A 392 15.36 18.43 25.91
C ARG A 392 14.11 18.61 26.77
N THR A 393 13.48 17.49 27.10
CA THR A 393 13.02 17.21 28.46
C THR A 393 13.96 16.16 29.01
N GLU A 394 14.73 16.51 30.05
CA GLU A 394 14.97 15.72 31.27
C GLU A 394 16.19 16.28 32.05
N ARG A 395 16.01 16.33 33.37
CA ARG A 395 16.92 16.89 34.38
C ARG A 395 18.13 15.98 34.64
N ALA A 396 19.19 16.63 35.11
CA ALA A 396 20.52 16.11 35.43
C ALA A 396 20.64 15.42 36.81
N LEU A 397 21.66 14.54 36.98
CA LEU A 397 22.89 14.73 37.80
C LEU A 397 23.90 13.54 37.59
N PRO A 398 25.18 13.56 38.03
CA PRO A 398 26.35 13.85 37.17
C PRO A 398 27.51 12.81 37.20
N THR A 399 28.63 13.17 36.55
CA THR A 399 30.02 12.60 36.55
C THR A 399 30.23 11.37 35.65
N THR A 400 31.28 11.21 34.83
CA THR A 400 32.71 11.60 34.87
C THR A 400 33.30 11.80 33.46
N GLU A 401 34.49 12.42 33.43
CA GLU A 401 35.38 12.80 32.32
C GLU A 401 35.89 11.66 31.41
N MET A 402 36.23 12.05 30.16
CA MET A 402 37.46 11.75 29.37
C MET A 402 37.24 11.42 27.87
N PRO A 403 38.23 11.69 26.98
CA PRO A 403 38.01 12.46 25.75
C PRO A 403 38.28 11.71 24.43
N GLY A 404 37.93 12.37 23.33
CA GLY A 404 38.79 12.48 22.13
C GLY A 404 38.52 11.50 20.99
N LYS A 405 38.04 12.05 19.86
CA LYS A 405 38.73 11.95 18.56
C LYS A 405 38.01 12.79 17.50
N ASP A 406 38.78 13.72 16.93
CA ASP A 406 38.49 14.52 15.76
C ASP A 406 38.31 13.67 14.51
N TYR A 407 37.36 14.03 13.65
CA TYR A 407 37.57 14.06 12.20
C TYR A 407 36.81 15.23 11.60
N ALA A 408 37.57 16.18 11.07
CA ALA A 408 37.12 17.09 10.02
C ALA A 408 37.74 16.62 8.70
N ILE A 409 37.00 16.79 7.59
CA ILE A 409 37.41 17.48 6.35
C ILE A 409 36.52 17.02 5.18
N LEU A 410 35.79 18.02 4.65
CA LEU A 410 35.47 18.36 3.26
C LEU A 410 35.76 17.38 2.12
N SER A 411 34.80 17.31 1.18
CA SER A 411 34.95 17.82 -0.20
C SER A 411 33.57 17.76 -0.90
N GLU A 412 32.95 18.90 -1.24
CA GLU A 412 33.00 19.51 -2.59
C GLU A 412 32.73 18.51 -3.73
N ILE A 413 31.53 18.60 -4.33
CA ILE A 413 31.19 17.93 -5.59
C ILE A 413 31.25 18.99 -6.69
N GLU A 414 32.37 18.97 -7.41
CA GLU A 414 32.54 19.62 -8.72
C GLU A 414 31.80 18.79 -9.79
N ILE A 415 30.93 19.44 -10.56
CA ILE A 415 30.29 18.86 -11.73
C ILE A 415 31.25 19.05 -12.91
N THR A 416 31.99 18.00 -13.29
CA THR A 416 32.74 17.99 -14.55
C THR A 416 32.03 17.19 -15.63
N ASN A 417 31.88 17.83 -16.79
CA ASN A 417 31.49 17.30 -18.09
C ASN A 417 32.15 15.94 -18.41
N ILE A 418 31.34 14.94 -18.74
CA ILE A 418 31.81 13.69 -19.34
C ILE A 418 31.65 13.82 -20.87
N ASN A 419 32.76 14.16 -21.54
CA ASN A 419 32.94 13.88 -22.96
C ASN A 419 33.69 12.55 -23.10
N GLN A 420 33.16 11.69 -23.98
CA GLN A 420 33.80 10.57 -24.69
C GLN A 420 35.08 9.97 -24.05
N ALA A 421 34.91 8.88 -23.31
CA ALA A 421 35.99 7.92 -23.06
C ALA A 421 35.91 6.79 -24.09
N GLN A 422 37.00 6.60 -24.83
CA GLN A 422 37.24 5.47 -25.73
C GLN A 422 37.19 4.15 -24.95
N PHE A 423 36.50 3.16 -25.51
CA PHE A 423 36.55 1.77 -25.05
C PHE A 423 37.93 1.19 -25.35
N ASN A 424 38.75 1.02 -24.31
CA ASN A 424 39.87 0.09 -24.35
C ASN A 424 39.36 -1.30 -23.95
N GLU A 425 39.60 -2.29 -24.81
CA GLU A 425 39.28 -3.69 -24.59
C GLU A 425 40.03 -4.21 -23.35
N VAL A 426 39.28 -4.51 -22.29
CA VAL A 426 39.80 -5.20 -21.10
C VAL A 426 39.89 -6.69 -21.45
N PRO A 427 41.07 -7.33 -21.33
CA PRO A 427 41.21 -8.76 -21.60
C PRO A 427 40.35 -9.53 -20.59
N LEU A 428 39.40 -10.30 -21.12
CA LEU A 428 38.46 -11.11 -20.35
C LEU A 428 39.23 -12.24 -19.66
N ASP A 429 39.24 -12.22 -18.32
CA ASP A 429 39.89 -13.25 -17.49
C ASP A 429 39.31 -14.64 -17.82
N ASP A 430 40.21 -15.61 -18.07
CA ASP A 430 39.94 -16.97 -18.55
C ASP A 430 39.03 -17.76 -17.59
N GLU A 431 38.98 -17.39 -16.31
CA GLU A 431 38.04 -17.96 -15.34
C GLU A 431 36.58 -17.56 -15.61
N THR A 432 36.35 -16.30 -15.99
CA THR A 432 35.00 -15.78 -16.31
C THR A 432 34.45 -16.42 -17.58
N ALA A 433 35.31 -16.66 -18.56
CA ALA A 433 34.96 -17.33 -19.81
C ALA A 433 34.56 -18.80 -19.56
N ARG A 434 35.28 -19.51 -18.68
CA ARG A 434 34.94 -20.89 -18.29
C ARG A 434 33.63 -20.96 -17.52
N ALA A 435 33.38 -20.04 -16.59
CA ALA A 435 32.13 -19.98 -15.84
C ALA A 435 30.92 -19.72 -16.76
N ALA A 436 31.06 -18.85 -17.76
CA ALA A 436 30.04 -18.60 -18.76
C ALA A 436 29.78 -19.85 -19.63
N TRP A 437 30.82 -20.56 -20.03
CA TRP A 437 30.73 -21.82 -20.79
C TRP A 437 29.99 -22.92 -20.02
N PHE A 438 30.29 -23.11 -18.73
CA PHE A 438 29.59 -24.07 -17.89
C PHE A 438 28.10 -23.74 -17.75
N ARG A 439 27.73 -22.46 -17.61
CA ARG A 439 26.32 -22.04 -17.56
C ARG A 439 25.60 -22.32 -18.88
N LEU A 440 26.25 -22.14 -20.02
CA LEU A 440 25.71 -22.47 -21.33
C LEU A 440 25.47 -23.97 -21.50
N ILE A 441 26.39 -24.83 -21.04
CA ILE A 441 26.23 -26.29 -21.08
C ILE A 441 25.04 -26.72 -20.21
N ILE A 442 24.96 -26.23 -18.97
CA ILE A 442 23.85 -26.55 -18.06
C ILE A 442 22.52 -26.12 -18.68
N PHE A 443 22.46 -24.92 -19.26
CA PHE A 443 21.26 -24.42 -19.91
C PHE A 443 20.83 -25.29 -21.10
N ALA A 444 21.79 -25.73 -21.94
CA ALA A 444 21.53 -26.63 -23.06
C ALA A 444 20.99 -28.00 -22.60
N VAL A 445 21.56 -28.57 -21.53
CA VAL A 445 21.09 -29.84 -20.95
C VAL A 445 19.67 -29.69 -20.42
N VAL A 446 19.36 -28.62 -19.68
CA VAL A 446 18.01 -28.36 -19.16
C VAL A 446 17.00 -28.21 -20.31
N LEU A 447 17.36 -27.49 -21.37
CA LEU A 447 16.50 -27.31 -22.55
C LEU A 447 16.19 -28.64 -23.26
N THR A 448 17.20 -29.52 -23.40
CA THR A 448 17.01 -30.84 -24.00
C THR A 448 16.11 -31.75 -23.15
N LEU A 449 16.24 -31.68 -21.82
CA LEU A 449 15.37 -32.39 -20.88
C LEU A 449 13.92 -31.92 -20.95
N ILE A 450 13.70 -30.60 -21.01
CA ILE A 450 12.36 -30.01 -21.16
C ILE A 450 11.74 -30.46 -22.50
N ALA A 451 12.50 -30.41 -23.60
CA ALA A 451 12.02 -30.87 -24.90
C ALA A 451 11.62 -32.36 -24.87
N ALA A 452 12.41 -33.22 -24.22
CA ALA A 452 12.10 -34.64 -24.06
C ALA A 452 10.80 -34.85 -23.26
N ILE A 453 10.59 -34.11 -22.16
CA ILE A 453 9.37 -34.17 -21.36
C ILE A 453 8.15 -33.75 -22.20
N ILE A 454 8.26 -32.66 -22.98
CA ILE A 454 7.18 -32.19 -23.86
C ILE A 454 6.80 -33.27 -24.87
N VAL A 455 7.78 -33.92 -25.51
CA VAL A 455 7.52 -35.02 -26.46
C VAL A 455 6.77 -36.17 -25.77
N ILE A 456 7.19 -36.58 -24.56
CA ILE A 456 6.52 -37.65 -23.80
C ILE A 456 5.06 -37.28 -23.48
N VAL A 457 4.80 -36.04 -23.06
CA VAL A 457 3.45 -35.56 -22.75
C VAL A 457 2.57 -35.55 -24.00
N ILE A 458 3.08 -35.02 -25.12
CA ILE A 458 2.35 -35.00 -26.40
C ILE A 458 2.04 -36.43 -26.86
N SER A 459 2.99 -37.36 -26.77
CA SER A 459 2.77 -38.77 -27.12
C SER A 459 1.70 -39.42 -26.25
N LYS A 460 1.71 -39.19 -24.93
CA LYS A 460 0.67 -39.72 -24.03
C LYS A 460 -0.70 -39.12 -24.33
N TYR A 461 -0.76 -37.82 -24.63
CA TYR A 461 -2.00 -37.15 -25.00
C TYR A 461 -2.56 -37.69 -26.31
N ALA A 462 -1.72 -37.87 -27.33
CA ALA A 462 -2.12 -38.47 -28.62
C ALA A 462 -2.69 -39.88 -28.45
N ILE A 463 -2.05 -40.73 -27.62
CA ILE A 463 -2.56 -42.07 -27.31
C ILE A 463 -3.94 -41.99 -26.64
N CYS A 464 -4.11 -41.09 -25.67
CA CYS A 464 -5.40 -40.90 -24.98
C CYS A 464 -6.51 -40.46 -25.95
N VAL A 465 -6.23 -39.46 -26.80
CA VAL A 465 -7.18 -38.99 -27.82
C VAL A 465 -7.53 -40.10 -28.80
N CYS A 466 -6.55 -40.89 -29.27
CA CYS A 466 -6.82 -42.06 -30.12
C CYS A 466 -7.72 -43.09 -29.44
N GLN A 467 -7.56 -43.34 -28.13
CA GLN A 467 -8.44 -44.26 -27.39
C GLN A 467 -9.87 -43.71 -27.29
N ILE A 468 -10.04 -42.41 -27.04
CA ILE A 468 -11.35 -41.75 -26.98
C ILE A 468 -12.05 -41.84 -28.34
N LEU A 469 -11.34 -41.53 -29.43
CA LEU A 469 -11.89 -41.62 -30.79
C LEU A 469 -12.28 -43.06 -31.15
N ARG A 470 -11.49 -44.08 -30.76
CA ARG A 470 -11.85 -45.49 -30.95
C ARG A 470 -13.11 -45.87 -30.16
N LYS A 471 -13.28 -45.38 -28.92
CA LYS A 471 -14.50 -45.63 -28.14
C LYS A 471 -15.73 -44.96 -28.78
N ARG A 472 -15.58 -43.72 -29.25
CA ARG A 472 -16.67 -42.99 -29.92
C ARG A 472 -17.12 -43.68 -31.21
N LYS A 473 -16.17 -44.21 -31.99
CA LYS A 473 -16.49 -44.98 -33.20
C LYS A 473 -17.31 -46.24 -32.87
N ARG A 474 -16.89 -47.04 -31.87
CA ARG A 474 -17.65 -48.23 -31.45
C ARG A 474 -19.06 -47.90 -30.96
N LEU A 475 -19.23 -46.76 -30.28
CA LEU A 475 -20.55 -46.32 -29.82
C LEU A 475 -21.46 -45.94 -31.01
N HIS A 476 -20.90 -45.30 -32.03
CA HIS A 476 -21.64 -44.97 -33.24
C HIS A 476 -22.04 -46.22 -34.02
N ASP A 477 -21.10 -47.14 -34.25
CA ASP A 477 -21.36 -48.41 -34.93
C ASP A 477 -22.44 -49.23 -34.18
N ALA A 478 -22.45 -49.19 -32.84
CA ALA A 478 -23.47 -49.85 -32.01
C ALA A 478 -24.85 -49.17 -32.09
N ASN A 479 -24.89 -47.84 -32.18
CA ASN A 479 -26.14 -47.11 -32.37
C ASN A 479 -26.75 -47.41 -33.75
N ASP A 480 -25.93 -47.44 -34.80
CA ASP A 480 -26.40 -47.73 -36.16
C ASP A 480 -26.98 -49.15 -36.25
N ALA A 481 -26.31 -50.14 -35.64
CA ALA A 481 -26.83 -51.51 -35.55
C ALA A 481 -28.15 -51.60 -34.75
N SER A 482 -28.32 -50.76 -33.72
CA SER A 482 -29.58 -50.72 -32.95
C SER A 482 -30.75 -50.16 -33.75
N ILE A 483 -30.48 -49.20 -34.65
CA ILE A 483 -31.48 -48.59 -35.54
C ILE A 483 -31.94 -49.62 -36.58
N GLU A 484 -31.01 -50.36 -37.20
CA GLU A 484 -31.36 -51.45 -38.14
C GLU A 484 -32.22 -52.53 -37.45
N LEU A 485 -31.89 -52.92 -36.22
CA LEU A 485 -32.68 -53.89 -35.46
C LEU A 485 -34.09 -53.37 -35.11
N MET A 486 -34.27 -52.07 -34.86
CA MET A 486 -35.60 -51.48 -34.68
C MET A 486 -36.41 -51.51 -35.97
N GLN A 487 -35.82 -51.18 -37.12
CA GLN A 487 -36.49 -51.21 -38.42
C GLN A 487 -36.95 -52.63 -38.80
N ILE A 488 -36.09 -53.64 -38.60
CA ILE A 488 -36.46 -55.05 -38.83
C ILE A 488 -37.59 -55.49 -37.90
N ARG A 489 -37.64 -54.97 -36.67
CA ARG A 489 -38.72 -55.28 -35.72
C ARG A 489 -40.04 -54.67 -36.14
N GLU A 490 -40.04 -53.41 -36.62
CA GLU A 490 -41.25 -52.75 -37.13
C GLU A 490 -41.81 -53.46 -38.37
N GLU A 491 -40.96 -53.86 -39.34
CA GLU A 491 -41.39 -54.60 -40.53
C GLU A 491 -41.99 -55.98 -40.24
N ARG A 492 -41.61 -56.63 -39.13
CA ARG A 492 -42.21 -57.92 -38.72
C ARG A 492 -43.51 -57.77 -37.95
N THR A 493 -43.81 -56.58 -37.44
CA THR A 493 -45.03 -56.30 -36.68
C THR A 493 -46.14 -55.64 -37.51
N ALA A 494 -45.78 -55.07 -38.67
CA ALA A 494 -46.71 -54.67 -39.72
C ALA A 494 -47.08 -55.87 -40.60
#